data_AF-A0A1D6DW58-F1
#
_entry.id   AF-A0A1D6DW58-F1
#
_cell.length_a   1.000
_cell.length_b   1.000
_cell.length_c   1.000
_cell.angle_alpha   90.00
_cell.angle_beta   90.00
_cell.angle_gamma   90.00
#
_symmetry.space_group_name_H-M   'P 1'
#
loop_
_entity.id
_entity.type
_entity.pdbx_description
1 polymer ?
#
loop_
_entity_poly.entity_id
_entity_poly.type
_entity_poly.pdbx_seq_one_letter_code
_entity_poly.pdbx_strand_id
1 'polypeptide(L)'
;MSSVIMSVSKVNTRTLQILGDVRQWKRKPLTWLSVQANGAVIPKGFVHKDLAKKDTWLKALIAIPDIQPRYAFAIWKKYPCMRSLLNEYMDGSKTVAEKELLLSDLKWEDRLGDEGKRLGNKCSRRVYRMLMAQNGDLDADDPEAGGRS
;
A
#
# COMPACT_ATOMS: atom_id res chain seq x y z
N MET A 1 -42.40 43.54 15.16
CA MET A 1 -41.70 42.27 15.48
C MET A 1 -42.09 41.27 14.41
N SER A 2 -41.21 41.00 13.44
CA SER A 2 -41.47 40.04 12.35
C SER A 2 -40.64 38.79 12.59
N SER A 3 -41.30 37.69 12.94
CA SER A 3 -40.68 36.37 13.08
C SER A 3 -40.53 35.71 11.71
N VAL A 4 -39.32 35.26 11.39
CA VAL A 4 -39.03 34.45 10.20
C VAL A 4 -39.24 32.98 10.57
N ILE A 5 -40.17 32.31 9.89
CA ILE A 5 -40.39 30.87 10.00
C ILE A 5 -39.44 30.17 9.02
N MET A 6 -38.49 29.39 9.53
CA MET A 6 -37.62 28.55 8.69
C MET A 6 -38.35 27.24 8.36
N SER A 7 -38.78 27.06 7.11
CA SER A 7 -39.31 25.79 6.62
C SER A 7 -38.17 24.88 6.15
N VAL A 8 -37.95 23.77 6.87
CA VAL A 8 -37.05 22.69 6.46
C VAL A 8 -37.70 21.91 5.33
N SER A 9 -37.10 21.98 4.13
CA SER A 9 -37.52 21.16 2.99
C SER A 9 -36.82 19.79 3.04
N LYS A 10 -37.63 18.74 3.11
CA LYS A 10 -37.23 17.33 3.07
C LYS A 10 -36.56 17.02 1.73
N VAL A 11 -35.28 16.64 1.74
CA VAL A 11 -34.59 16.20 0.52
C VAL A 11 -35.18 14.85 0.10
N ASN A 12 -35.84 14.85 -1.05
CA ASN A 12 -36.45 13.69 -1.69
C ASN A 12 -35.34 12.74 -2.18
N THR A 13 -35.02 11.73 -1.39
CA THR A 13 -34.19 10.59 -1.82
C THR A 13 -35.01 9.74 -2.78
N ARG A 14 -34.86 10.02 -4.08
CA ARG A 14 -35.31 9.11 -5.13
C ARG A 14 -34.48 7.83 -5.06
N THR A 15 -35.05 6.79 -4.47
CA THR A 15 -34.54 5.41 -4.55
C THR A 15 -34.55 4.97 -6.00
N LEU A 16 -33.38 4.91 -6.64
CA LEU A 16 -33.22 4.25 -7.93
C LEU A 16 -33.27 2.73 -7.68
N GLN A 17 -34.41 2.11 -7.94
CA GLN A 17 -34.50 0.65 -8.03
C GLN A 17 -33.82 0.21 -9.32
N ILE A 18 -32.58 -0.29 -9.21
CA ILE A 18 -31.95 -1.01 -10.31
C ILE A 18 -32.60 -2.41 -10.33
N LEU A 19 -33.51 -2.61 -11.28
CA LEU A 19 -34.03 -3.94 -11.60
C LEU A 19 -32.89 -4.74 -12.25
N GLY A 20 -32.20 -5.54 -11.46
CA GLY A 20 -31.10 -6.39 -11.91
C GLY A 20 -30.90 -7.55 -10.97
N ASP A 21 -30.87 -8.76 -11.53
CA ASP A 21 -30.71 -10.02 -10.81
C ASP A 21 -29.49 -10.00 -9.87
N VAL A 22 -29.73 -10.29 -8.59
CA VAL A 22 -28.77 -10.22 -7.47
C VAL A 22 -27.60 -11.21 -7.63
N ARG A 23 -27.60 -12.05 -8.67
CA ARG A 23 -26.60 -13.10 -8.88
C ARG A 23 -25.43 -12.77 -9.82
N GLN A 24 -25.36 -11.56 -10.38
CA GLN A 24 -24.25 -11.21 -11.30
C GLN A 24 -23.59 -9.85 -11.00
N TRP A 25 -22.96 -9.72 -9.84
CA TRP A 25 -21.89 -8.73 -9.66
C TRP A 25 -20.56 -9.33 -10.13
N LYS A 26 -20.43 -9.58 -11.44
CA LYS A 26 -19.09 -9.69 -12.03
C LYS A 26 -18.41 -8.35 -11.76
N ARG A 27 -17.33 -8.37 -10.96
CA ARG A 27 -16.52 -7.18 -10.69
C ARG A 27 -16.23 -6.52 -12.04
N LYS A 28 -16.61 -5.25 -12.17
CA LYS A 28 -16.24 -4.44 -13.33
C LYS A 28 -14.71 -4.50 -13.43
N PRO A 29 -14.13 -4.79 -14.61
CA PRO A 29 -12.69 -4.69 -14.76
C PRO A 29 -12.31 -3.25 -14.40
N LEU A 30 -11.44 -3.10 -13.42
CA LEU A 30 -10.83 -1.80 -13.12
C LEU A 30 -10.07 -1.44 -14.40
N THR A 31 -10.65 -0.52 -15.18
CA THR A 31 -9.90 0.15 -16.26
C THR A 31 -8.63 0.72 -15.63
N TRP A 32 -7.52 0.65 -16.35
CA TRP A 32 -6.15 0.98 -15.92
C TRP A 32 -5.97 2.32 -15.15
N LEU A 33 -6.99 3.17 -15.10
CA LEU A 33 -6.98 4.51 -14.50
C LEU A 33 -8.07 4.75 -13.43
N SER A 34 -8.74 3.73 -12.89
CA SER A 34 -9.67 3.98 -11.78
C SER A 34 -8.90 4.24 -10.48
N VAL A 35 -8.56 5.51 -10.24
CA VAL A 35 -7.98 5.98 -8.98
C VAL A 35 -9.09 6.06 -7.95
N GLN A 36 -9.04 5.19 -6.94
CA GLN A 36 -9.93 5.33 -5.78
C GLN A 36 -9.45 6.55 -4.98
N ALA A 37 -10.31 7.56 -4.78
CA ALA A 37 -9.98 8.81 -4.09
C ALA A 37 -9.48 8.63 -2.63
N ASN A 38 -9.56 7.41 -2.08
CA ASN A 38 -9.13 7.07 -0.73
C ASN A 38 -7.70 6.47 -0.65
N GLY A 39 -6.96 6.38 -1.76
CA GLY A 39 -5.61 5.81 -1.79
C GLY A 39 -5.58 4.28 -1.79
N ALA A 40 -4.51 3.69 -1.25
CA ALA A 40 -4.23 2.25 -1.26
C ALA A 40 -5.40 1.39 -0.73
N VAL A 41 -5.67 0.26 -1.38
CA VAL A 41 -6.74 -0.67 -0.97
C VAL A 41 -6.25 -1.50 0.23
N ILE A 42 -6.57 -1.02 1.45
CA ILE A 42 -6.22 -1.73 2.69
C ILE A 42 -7.16 -2.94 2.87
N PRO A 43 -6.63 -4.18 3.01
CA PRO A 43 -7.46 -5.36 3.24
C PRO A 43 -8.28 -5.28 4.53
N LYS A 44 -9.55 -5.70 4.48
CA LYS A 44 -10.50 -5.63 5.63
C LYS A 44 -10.03 -6.39 6.87
N GLY A 45 -9.25 -7.46 6.68
CA GLY A 45 -8.71 -8.33 7.73
C GLY A 45 -7.33 -7.91 8.29
N PHE A 46 -6.79 -6.78 7.81
CA PHE A 46 -5.54 -6.23 8.34
C PHE A 46 -5.77 -5.62 9.73
N VAL A 47 -5.00 -6.08 10.71
CA VAL A 47 -5.16 -5.72 12.13
C VAL A 47 -4.94 -4.21 12.34
N HIS A 48 -3.95 -3.63 11.65
CA HIS A 48 -3.59 -2.22 11.81
C HIS A 48 -4.24 -1.30 10.77
N LYS A 49 -5.43 -1.64 10.28
CA LYS A 49 -6.14 -0.87 9.24
C LYS A 49 -6.43 0.58 9.64
N ASP A 50 -6.73 0.85 10.91
CA ASP A 50 -7.04 2.21 11.36
C ASP A 50 -5.79 3.08 11.43
N LEU A 51 -4.64 2.49 11.77
CA LEU A 51 -3.36 3.17 11.67
C LEU A 51 -2.98 3.44 10.22
N ALA A 52 -3.12 2.43 9.35
CA ALA A 52 -2.89 2.58 7.91
C ALA A 52 -3.85 3.60 7.27
N LYS A 53 -5.03 3.86 7.82
CA LYS A 53 -5.91 4.93 7.33
C LYS A 53 -5.48 6.33 7.76
N LYS A 54 -4.68 6.46 8.82
CA LYS A 54 -4.24 7.76 9.36
C LYS A 54 -2.83 8.13 8.90
N ASP A 55 -1.93 7.16 8.84
CA ASP A 55 -0.53 7.37 8.53
C ASP A 55 -0.26 7.35 7.02
N THR A 56 0.18 8.48 6.47
CA THR A 56 0.45 8.64 5.03
C THR A 56 1.61 7.78 4.55
N TRP A 57 2.63 7.56 5.38
CA TRP A 57 3.79 6.76 5.00
C TRP A 57 3.45 5.27 4.92
N LEU A 58 2.71 4.76 5.91
CA LEU A 58 2.20 3.39 5.88
C LEU A 58 1.25 3.17 4.69
N LYS A 59 0.41 4.15 4.33
CA LYS A 59 -0.39 4.07 3.09
C LYS A 59 0.48 3.95 1.85
N ALA A 60 1.52 4.77 1.75
CA ALA A 60 2.42 4.77 0.61
C ALA A 60 3.11 3.42 0.44
N LEU A 61 3.59 2.82 1.55
CA LEU A 61 4.17 1.47 1.52
C LEU A 61 3.16 0.39 1.09
N ILE A 62 1.90 0.49 1.52
CA ILE A 62 0.83 -0.45 1.09
C ILE A 62 0.43 -0.24 -0.37
N ALA A 63 0.64 0.95 -0.93
CA ALA A 63 0.33 1.27 -2.33
C ALA A 63 1.32 0.62 -3.32
N ILE A 64 2.50 0.23 -2.86
CA ILE A 64 3.50 -0.43 -3.71
C ILE A 64 2.95 -1.80 -4.15
N PRO A 65 2.93 -2.10 -5.47
CA PRO A 65 2.39 -3.37 -5.97
C PRO A 65 3.14 -4.57 -5.38
N ASP A 66 2.42 -5.68 -5.22
CA ASP A 66 2.90 -6.95 -4.65
C ASP A 66 3.46 -6.88 -3.21
N ILE A 67 3.37 -5.73 -2.56
CA ILE A 67 3.69 -5.59 -1.14
C ILE A 67 2.46 -5.91 -0.32
N GLN A 68 2.60 -6.92 0.54
CA GLN A 68 1.56 -7.25 1.49
C GLN A 68 1.56 -6.24 2.64
N PRO A 69 0.39 -5.81 3.16
CA PRO A 69 0.30 -4.82 4.23
C PRO A 69 1.09 -5.18 5.51
N ARG A 70 1.28 -6.47 5.78
CA ARG A 70 2.12 -6.94 6.89
C ARG A 70 3.60 -6.59 6.72
N TYR A 71 4.11 -6.64 5.49
CA TYR A 71 5.49 -6.26 5.17
C TYR A 71 5.65 -4.75 5.25
N ALA A 72 4.69 -4.00 4.68
CA ALA A 72 4.63 -2.55 4.82
C ALA A 72 4.63 -2.10 6.29
N PHE A 73 3.88 -2.80 7.14
CA PHE A 73 3.84 -2.52 8.57
C PHE A 73 5.18 -2.79 9.28
N ALA A 74 5.85 -3.90 8.96
CA ALA A 74 7.17 -4.20 9.51
C ALA A 74 8.21 -3.13 9.12
N ILE A 75 8.19 -2.70 7.86
CA ILE A 75 9.06 -1.61 7.36
C ILE A 75 8.75 -0.31 8.12
N TRP A 76 7.47 0.03 8.27
CA TRP A 76 7.05 1.21 9.04
C TRP A 76 7.51 1.14 10.51
N LYS A 77 7.47 -0.02 11.17
CA LYS A 77 7.97 -0.14 12.55
C LYS A 77 9.47 0.17 12.67
N LYS A 78 10.28 -0.28 11.71
CA LYS A 78 11.73 -0.02 11.71
C LYS A 78 12.08 1.37 11.20
N TYR A 79 11.32 1.86 10.22
CA TYR A 79 11.50 3.14 9.53
C TYR A 79 10.17 3.91 9.55
N PRO A 80 9.84 4.59 10.68
CA PRO A 80 8.51 5.18 10.91
C PRO A 80 8.20 6.37 10.02
N CYS A 81 9.17 6.89 9.28
CA CYS A 81 8.96 7.93 8.28
C CYS A 81 9.74 7.63 7.00
N MET A 82 9.24 8.10 5.85
CA MET A 82 9.88 7.93 4.54
C MET A 82 11.36 8.35 4.56
N ARG A 83 11.66 9.50 5.19
CA ARG A 83 13.02 10.03 5.30
C ARG A 83 14.00 9.06 5.99
N SER A 84 13.55 8.33 7.00
CA SER A 84 14.41 7.40 7.73
C SER A 84 14.88 6.24 6.85
N LEU A 85 14.00 5.71 5.99
CA LEU A 85 14.36 4.69 5.02
C LEU A 85 15.23 5.26 3.89
N LEU A 86 14.88 6.44 3.36
CA LEU A 86 15.62 7.06 2.27
C LEU A 86 17.05 7.42 2.66
N ASN A 87 17.29 7.88 3.89
CA ASN A 87 18.64 8.15 4.38
C ASN A 87 19.55 6.91 4.28
N GLU A 88 19.00 5.74 4.62
CA GLU A 88 19.71 4.46 4.54
C GLU A 88 20.00 4.04 3.08
N TYR A 89 19.07 4.33 2.16
CA TYR A 89 19.27 4.10 0.73
C TYR A 89 20.20 5.12 0.06
N MET A 90 20.31 6.32 0.61
CA MET A 90 21.19 7.39 0.10
C MET A 90 22.61 7.30 0.66
N ASP A 91 22.88 6.38 1.59
CA ASP A 91 24.21 6.16 2.13
C ASP A 91 25.21 5.80 1.01
N GLY A 92 26.22 6.65 0.82
CA GLY A 92 27.26 6.47 -0.21
C GLY A 92 28.25 5.34 0.11
N SER A 93 28.27 4.86 1.36
CA SER A 93 29.13 3.74 1.77
C SER A 93 28.60 2.38 1.34
N LYS A 94 27.30 2.30 1.01
CA LYS A 94 26.62 1.05 0.63
C LYS A 94 26.50 0.91 -0.87
N THR A 95 26.76 -0.29 -1.37
CA THR A 95 26.52 -0.67 -2.75
C THR A 95 25.02 -0.77 -3.04
N VAL A 96 24.66 -0.73 -4.34
CA VAL A 96 23.27 -0.90 -4.78
C VAL A 96 22.70 -2.26 -4.33
N ALA A 97 23.49 -3.33 -4.39
CA ALA A 97 23.06 -4.67 -3.99
C ALA A 97 22.75 -4.76 -2.48
N GLU A 98 23.55 -4.11 -1.64
CA GLU A 98 23.29 -4.05 -0.18
C GLU A 98 22.02 -3.26 0.13
N LYS A 99 21.77 -2.16 -0.60
CA LYS A 99 20.55 -1.37 -0.46
C LYS A 99 19.31 -2.15 -0.91
N GLU A 100 19.41 -2.88 -2.01
CA GLU A 100 18.37 -3.78 -2.51
C GLU A 100 18.02 -4.88 -1.50
N LEU A 101 18.97 -5.30 -0.66
CA LEU A 101 18.78 -6.34 0.37
C LEU A 101 18.58 -5.77 1.78
N LEU A 102 18.55 -4.45 1.97
CA LEU A 102 18.46 -3.80 3.29
C LEU A 102 17.28 -4.31 4.16
N LEU A 103 16.16 -4.63 3.52
CA LEU A 103 14.93 -5.04 4.18
C LEU A 103 14.72 -6.56 4.16
N SER A 104 15.62 -7.34 3.53
CA SER A 104 15.42 -8.78 3.30
C SER A 104 15.29 -9.55 4.61
N ASP A 105 16.12 -9.21 5.60
CA ASP A 105 16.19 -9.86 6.91
C ASP A 105 15.22 -9.29 7.94
N LEU A 106 14.43 -8.28 7.56
CA LEU A 106 13.41 -7.72 8.43
C LEU A 106 12.35 -8.78 8.71
N LYS A 107 12.10 -9.04 10.01
CA LYS A 107 11.02 -9.93 10.45
C LYS A 107 9.70 -9.15 10.53
N TRP A 108 8.61 -9.75 10.08
CA TRP A 108 7.27 -9.22 10.31
C TRP A 108 6.59 -10.01 11.42
N GLU A 109 5.72 -9.38 12.20
CA GLU A 109 4.97 -10.04 13.28
C GLU A 109 3.71 -10.69 12.72
N ASP A 110 3.45 -11.95 13.06
CA ASP A 110 2.16 -12.56 12.76
C ASP A 110 1.07 -12.09 13.75
N ARG A 111 -0.18 -12.45 13.48
CA ARG A 111 -1.36 -12.09 14.29
C ARG A 111 -1.22 -12.39 15.79
N LEU A 112 -0.34 -13.30 16.17
CA LEU A 112 -0.07 -13.71 17.55
C LEU A 112 1.10 -12.94 18.20
N GLY A 113 1.75 -12.02 17.49
CA GLY A 113 2.94 -11.29 17.97
C GLY A 113 4.22 -12.13 18.00
N ASP A 114 4.17 -13.36 17.49
CA ASP A 114 5.34 -14.23 17.35
C ASP A 114 6.28 -13.72 16.25
N GLU A 115 7.58 -14.02 16.37
CA GLU A 115 8.60 -13.64 15.37
C GLU A 115 8.28 -14.32 14.03
N GLY A 116 7.59 -13.60 13.15
CA GLY A 116 7.22 -14.11 11.85
C GLY A 116 8.40 -14.19 10.89
N LYS A 117 8.10 -14.69 9.69
CA LYS A 117 9.10 -14.94 8.64
C LYS A 117 9.83 -13.66 8.22
N ARG A 118 10.99 -13.79 7.59
CA ARG A 118 11.68 -12.67 6.96
C ARG A 118 10.87 -12.12 5.76
N LEU A 119 11.01 -10.82 5.47
CA LEU A 119 10.41 -10.17 4.30
C LEU A 119 10.91 -10.78 2.98
N GLY A 120 12.19 -11.13 2.94
CA GLY A 120 12.84 -11.73 1.79
C GLY A 120 13.25 -10.74 0.70
N ASN A 121 14.10 -11.21 -0.20
CA ASN A 121 14.80 -10.38 -1.18
C ASN A 121 13.85 -9.70 -2.18
N LYS A 122 12.77 -10.39 -2.58
CA LYS A 122 11.79 -9.85 -3.55
C LYS A 122 11.12 -8.57 -3.03
N CYS A 123 10.61 -8.61 -1.79
CA CYS A 123 9.98 -7.45 -1.18
C CYS A 123 10.98 -6.31 -1.00
N SER A 124 12.20 -6.63 -0.52
CA SER A 124 13.26 -5.64 -0.30
C SER A 124 13.65 -4.90 -1.59
N ARG A 125 13.92 -5.64 -2.69
CA ARG A 125 14.24 -5.05 -4.00
C ARG A 125 13.12 -4.19 -4.53
N ARG A 126 11.87 -4.65 -4.41
CA ARG A 126 10.71 -3.92 -4.94
C ARG A 126 10.54 -2.56 -4.26
N VAL A 127 10.70 -2.50 -2.94
CA VAL A 127 10.67 -1.23 -2.18
C VAL A 127 11.81 -0.31 -2.63
N TYR A 128 13.04 -0.84 -2.69
CA TYR A 128 14.20 -0.07 -3.10
C TYR A 128 14.01 0.54 -4.50
N ARG A 129 13.69 -0.29 -5.50
CA ARG A 129 13.52 0.15 -6.89
C ARG A 129 12.39 1.17 -7.03
N MET A 130 11.24 0.96 -6.40
CA MET A 130 10.13 1.91 -6.45
C MET A 130 10.45 3.26 -5.82
N LEU A 131 11.22 3.30 -4.73
CA LEU A 131 11.55 4.54 -4.04
C LEU A 131 12.75 5.27 -4.64
N MET A 132 13.68 4.53 -5.25
CA MET A 132 14.92 5.07 -5.81
C MET A 132 14.88 5.22 -7.34
N ALA A 133 13.80 4.81 -8.00
CA ALA A 133 13.61 4.99 -9.43
C ALA A 133 13.69 6.49 -9.78
N GLN A 134 14.65 6.83 -10.65
CA GLN A 134 14.83 8.22 -11.13
C GLN A 134 13.84 8.57 -12.25
N ASN A 135 13.33 7.55 -12.95
CA ASN A 135 12.34 7.65 -14.02
C ASN A 135 11.16 6.73 -13.68
N GLY A 136 9.94 7.09 -14.09
CA GLY A 136 8.74 6.28 -13.85
C GLY A 136 8.70 4.92 -14.58
N ASP A 137 9.82 4.49 -15.15
CA ASP A 137 9.99 3.18 -15.78
C ASP A 137 10.31 2.14 -14.70
N LEU A 138 9.43 1.16 -14.55
CA LEU A 138 9.35 0.29 -13.37
C LEU A 138 9.61 -1.17 -13.77
N ASP A 139 10.86 -1.52 -14.07
CA ASP A 139 11.25 -2.92 -14.22
C ASP A 139 11.57 -3.55 -12.85
N ALA A 140 10.51 -3.81 -12.09
CA ALA A 140 10.59 -4.46 -10.78
C ALA A 140 10.53 -5.99 -10.85
N ASP A 141 10.42 -6.56 -12.05
CA ASP A 141 10.23 -8.00 -12.31
C ASP A 141 11.35 -8.60 -13.18
N ASP A 142 12.56 -8.04 -13.15
CA ASP A 142 13.70 -8.61 -13.86
C ASP A 142 14.01 -10.06 -13.39
N PRO A 143 13.90 -11.08 -14.28
CA PRO A 143 14.12 -12.48 -13.95
C PRO A 143 15.54 -12.97 -14.31
N GLU A 144 16.60 -12.20 -14.06
CA GLU A 144 17.97 -12.68 -14.36
C GLU A 144 18.60 -13.42 -13.15
N ALA A 145 18.39 -14.73 -13.11
CA ALA A 145 19.37 -15.69 -12.58
C ALA A 145 19.22 -17.05 -13.29
N GLY A 146 19.13 -17.01 -14.62
CA GLY A 146 19.32 -18.17 -15.49
C GLY A 146 20.77 -18.24 -15.96
N GLY A 147 21.67 -18.67 -15.08
CA GLY A 147 23.08 -18.91 -15.41
C GLY A 147 23.50 -20.32 -15.00
N ARG A 148 23.11 -21.33 -15.78
CA ARG A 148 23.82 -22.62 -15.80
C ARG A 148 24.80 -22.58 -16.95
N SER A 149 26.09 -22.62 -16.62
CA SER A 149 27.12 -23.27 -17.45
C SER A 149 27.60 -24.50 -16.70
#